data_AF-A0A937V5F2-F1
#
_entry.id   AF-A0A937V5F2-F1
#
_cell.length_a   1.000
_cell.length_b   1.000
_cell.length_c   1.000
_cell.angle_alpha   90.00
_cell.angle_beta   90.00
_cell.angle_gamma   90.00
#
_symmetry.space_group_name_H-M   'P 1'
#
loop_
_entity.id
_entity.type
_entity.pdbx_description
1 polymer ?
#
loop_
_entity_poly.entity_id
_entity_poly.type
_entity_poly.pdbx_seq_one_letter_code
_entity_poly.pdbx_strand_id
1 'polypeptide(L)'
;MKILTGRGIKNFREAAELAFREAGADDLSLLVADLFESADATKLRSEAERNIMAAIRGRYRGNPSWDGKQWYVPVPKPGYDTRGTPHMTIELKTYLVAAGEVETTDRYYPVTLVGPIGKLDTLIIPIVLLQAILDDDLGCFAVLARSAGNTTREIPGFKPVQLADDFVARLSDVLKRKSVAAWLEEFGSQGRSIRPLVIGTLLGLQSMGATKALPLGQQQWTYELLLSALEAMAYQVSEAKVIVARAVPYLRADQTLEDAIRVILQNETKGG
;
A
#
# COMPACT_ATOMS: atom_id res chain seq x y z
N MET A 1 22.33 14.16 -8.30
CA MET A 1 22.55 14.52 -6.88
C MET A 1 22.90 15.99 -6.81
N LYS A 2 22.25 16.75 -5.93
CA LYS A 2 22.45 18.20 -5.77
C LYS A 2 23.45 18.44 -4.63
N ILE A 3 24.35 19.40 -4.80
CA ILE A 3 25.34 19.79 -3.78
C ILE A 3 25.00 21.20 -3.27
N LEU A 4 24.64 21.29 -2.00
CA LEU A 4 24.37 22.52 -1.27
C LEU A 4 25.62 22.95 -0.49
N THR A 5 25.82 24.26 -0.35
CA THR A 5 26.95 24.83 0.39
C THR A 5 26.66 24.86 1.89
N GLY A 6 27.63 24.47 2.71
CA GLY A 6 27.55 24.46 4.18
C GLY A 6 27.16 23.10 4.78
N ARG A 7 27.45 22.94 6.09
CA ARG A 7 26.99 21.81 6.91
C ARG A 7 25.62 22.16 7.51
N GLY A 8 24.57 21.87 6.76
CA GLY A 8 23.20 22.20 7.17
C GLY A 8 22.50 21.12 7.99
N ILE A 9 23.08 19.92 8.13
CA ILE A 9 22.39 18.72 8.63
C ILE A 9 23.21 18.02 9.72
N LYS A 10 22.61 17.85 10.90
CA LYS A 10 23.23 17.28 12.09
C LYS A 10 22.57 15.98 12.56
N ASN A 11 21.30 15.77 12.21
CA ASN A 11 20.49 14.65 12.68
C ASN A 11 19.51 14.19 11.59
N PHE A 12 18.85 13.05 11.85
CA PHE A 12 17.91 12.46 10.90
C PHE A 12 16.70 13.36 10.60
N ARG A 13 16.20 14.10 11.61
CA ARG A 13 15.08 15.03 11.43
C ARG A 13 15.40 16.10 10.38
N GLU A 14 16.53 16.77 10.51
CA GLU A 14 16.99 17.77 9.55
C GLU A 14 17.22 17.15 8.16
N ALA A 15 17.74 15.92 8.11
CA ALA A 15 17.91 15.18 6.86
C ALA A 15 16.56 14.88 6.19
N ALA A 16 15.57 14.46 6.97
CA ALA A 16 14.24 14.15 6.47
C ALA A 16 13.51 15.40 5.96
N GLU A 17 13.57 16.52 6.69
CA GLU A 17 13.04 17.81 6.23
C GLU A 17 13.67 18.24 4.90
N LEU A 18 14.98 18.08 4.75
CA LEU A 18 15.67 18.39 3.49
C LEU A 18 15.26 17.46 2.36
N ALA A 19 15.15 16.15 2.62
CA ALA A 19 14.73 15.17 1.63
C ALA A 19 13.30 15.42 1.15
N PHE A 20 12.37 15.73 2.07
CA PHE A 20 10.99 16.06 1.75
C PHE A 20 10.88 17.31 0.88
N ARG A 21 11.63 18.37 1.22
CA ARG A 21 11.68 19.59 0.40
C ARG A 21 12.20 19.32 -1.01
N GLU A 22 13.29 18.56 -1.13
CA GLU A 22 13.85 18.23 -2.46
C GLU A 22 12.94 17.30 -3.26
N ALA A 23 12.08 16.52 -2.60
CA ALA A 23 11.05 15.71 -3.23
C ALA A 23 9.75 16.47 -3.54
N GLY A 24 9.62 17.73 -3.11
CA GLY A 24 8.38 18.51 -3.22
C GLY A 24 7.24 18.01 -2.31
N ALA A 25 7.59 17.40 -1.18
CA ALA A 25 6.68 16.82 -0.19
C ALA A 25 6.81 17.51 1.18
N ASP A 26 6.91 18.84 1.19
CA ASP A 26 7.17 19.66 2.40
C ASP A 26 6.14 19.48 3.53
N ASP A 27 4.94 19.01 3.21
CA ASP A 27 3.86 18.80 4.17
C ASP A 27 3.75 17.36 4.71
N LEU A 28 4.73 16.50 4.39
CA LEU A 28 4.85 15.16 4.96
C LEU A 28 5.35 15.23 6.43
N SER A 29 4.72 14.46 7.31
CA SER A 29 5.17 14.31 8.69
C SER A 29 6.43 13.45 8.77
N LEU A 30 7.35 13.83 9.66
CA LEU A 30 8.56 13.06 9.96
C LEU A 30 8.25 11.65 10.47
N LEU A 31 7.11 11.46 11.15
CA LEU A 31 6.68 10.16 11.66
C LEU A 31 6.45 9.13 10.55
N VAL A 32 6.16 9.59 9.34
CA VAL A 32 5.97 8.72 8.19
C VAL A 32 7.29 8.12 7.72
N ALA A 33 8.40 8.87 7.77
CA ALA A 33 9.71 8.33 7.40
C ALA A 33 10.13 7.19 8.35
N ASP A 34 9.86 7.32 9.65
CA ASP A 34 10.19 6.32 10.68
C ASP A 34 9.43 4.99 10.48
N LEU A 35 8.26 5.03 9.84
CA LEU A 35 7.47 3.84 9.52
C LEU A 35 8.13 2.99 8.43
N PHE A 36 8.87 3.64 7.52
CA PHE A 36 9.48 3.03 6.34
C PHE A 36 11.00 2.89 6.43
N GLU A 37 11.58 3.17 7.60
CA GLU A 37 13.01 3.02 7.82
C GLU A 37 13.41 1.54 7.59
N SER A 38 14.15 1.31 6.52
CA SER A 38 14.51 -0.04 6.05
C SER A 38 15.76 -0.57 6.75
N ALA A 39 15.74 -1.85 7.11
CA ALA A 39 16.91 -2.59 7.59
C ALA A 39 17.98 -2.83 6.50
N ASP A 40 17.68 -2.56 5.22
CA ASP A 40 18.54 -2.86 4.07
C ASP A 40 19.52 -1.71 3.72
N ALA A 41 19.88 -0.89 4.72
CA ALA A 41 20.81 0.25 4.60
C ALA A 41 22.19 -0.16 4.04
N THR A 42 22.58 -1.42 4.19
CA THR A 42 23.84 -1.97 3.69
C THR A 42 23.92 -1.99 2.16
N LYS A 43 22.82 -2.32 1.46
CA LYS A 43 22.79 -2.33 -0.02
C LYS A 43 22.88 -0.92 -0.60
N LEU A 44 22.22 0.05 0.04
CA LEU A 44 22.22 1.43 -0.41
C LEU A 44 23.58 2.13 -0.16
N ARG A 45 24.38 1.64 0.79
CA ARG A 45 25.66 2.25 1.14
C ARG A 45 26.66 2.30 -0.01
N SER A 46 26.91 1.18 -0.70
CA SER A 46 27.85 1.16 -1.81
C SER A 46 27.38 1.97 -3.02
N GLU A 47 26.06 2.08 -3.22
CA GLU A 47 25.49 2.99 -4.22
C GLU A 47 25.66 4.46 -3.80
N ALA A 48 25.46 4.76 -2.52
CA ALA A 48 25.58 6.11 -1.97
C ALA A 48 27.00 6.63 -2.07
N GLU A 49 27.99 5.83 -1.67
CA GLU A 49 29.41 6.19 -1.75
C GLU A 49 29.81 6.48 -3.20
N ARG A 50 29.38 5.66 -4.16
CA ARG A 50 29.61 5.90 -5.59
C ARG A 50 28.95 7.20 -6.07
N ASN A 51 27.70 7.43 -5.71
CA ASN A 51 26.95 8.62 -6.14
C ASN A 51 27.52 9.91 -5.52
N ILE A 52 27.92 9.87 -4.25
CA ILE A 52 28.59 10.97 -3.56
C ILE A 52 29.92 11.29 -4.27
N MET A 53 30.78 10.29 -4.45
CA MET A 53 32.08 10.50 -5.09
C MET A 53 31.97 10.99 -6.53
N ALA A 54 30.98 10.50 -7.30
CA ALA A 54 30.70 10.98 -8.64
C ALA A 54 30.28 12.46 -8.64
N ALA A 55 29.37 12.85 -7.73
CA ALA A 55 28.92 14.24 -7.61
C ALA A 55 30.06 15.17 -7.20
N ILE A 56 30.89 14.75 -6.25
CA ILE A 56 32.03 15.53 -5.75
C ILE A 56 33.08 15.69 -6.84
N ARG A 57 33.51 14.61 -7.51
CA ARG A 57 34.48 14.67 -8.62
C ARG A 57 33.96 15.48 -9.81
N GLY A 58 32.64 15.51 -10.02
CA GLY A 58 32.01 16.35 -11.04
C GLY A 58 32.09 17.85 -10.74
N ARG A 59 32.14 18.25 -9.46
CA ARG A 59 32.17 19.66 -9.04
C ARG A 59 33.56 20.16 -8.64
N TYR A 60 34.36 19.34 -8.00
CA TYR A 60 35.65 19.69 -7.42
C TYR A 60 36.80 19.01 -8.19
N ARG A 61 37.86 19.77 -8.50
CA ARG A 61 39.05 19.29 -9.21
C ARG A 61 40.13 18.82 -8.22
N GLY A 62 41.18 18.16 -8.72
CA GLY A 62 42.37 17.83 -7.93
C GLY A 62 42.25 16.59 -7.04
N ASN A 63 41.58 15.54 -7.53
CA ASN A 63 41.35 14.28 -6.81
C ASN A 63 40.73 14.47 -5.41
N PRO A 64 39.51 15.03 -5.33
CA PRO A 64 38.88 15.36 -4.05
C PRO A 64 38.61 14.10 -3.20
N SER A 65 38.83 14.24 -1.89
CA SER A 65 38.39 13.29 -0.86
C SER A 65 37.10 13.77 -0.19
N TRP A 66 36.37 12.83 0.41
CA TRP A 66 35.11 13.08 1.10
C TRP A 66 35.09 12.37 2.44
N ASP A 67 34.66 13.08 3.47
CA ASP A 67 34.27 12.49 4.75
C ASP A 67 32.99 13.16 5.27
N GLY A 68 32.07 12.35 5.82
CA GLY A 68 30.78 12.86 6.25
C GLY A 68 29.78 11.79 6.69
N LYS A 69 28.68 12.28 7.28
CA LYS A 69 27.55 11.45 7.71
C LYS A 69 26.55 11.30 6.58
N GLN A 70 25.84 10.18 6.58
CA GLN A 70 24.86 9.81 5.57
C GLN A 70 23.55 9.41 6.25
N TRP A 71 22.43 9.81 5.66
CA TRP A 71 21.08 9.43 6.06
C TRP A 71 20.31 8.95 4.82
N TYR A 72 19.57 7.87 4.99
CA TYR A 72 18.68 7.32 3.97
C TYR A 72 17.25 7.62 4.40
N VAL A 73 16.60 8.55 3.69
CA VAL A 73 15.26 9.01 4.05
C VAL A 73 14.26 8.44 3.05
N PRO A 74 13.35 7.54 3.46
CA PRO A 74 12.24 7.13 2.61
C PRO A 74 11.25 8.29 2.47
N VAL A 75 10.88 8.61 1.23
CA VAL A 75 9.83 9.58 0.91
C VAL A 75 8.68 8.83 0.26
N PRO A 76 7.66 8.45 1.04
CA PRO A 76 6.52 7.72 0.53
C PRO A 76 5.49 8.66 -0.10
N LYS A 77 4.89 8.20 -1.20
CA LYS A 77 3.79 8.85 -1.87
C LYS A 77 2.61 7.89 -1.93
N PRO A 78 1.54 8.14 -1.16
CA PRO A 78 0.40 7.26 -1.13
C PRO A 78 -0.47 7.47 -2.37
N GLY A 79 -1.12 6.40 -2.80
CA GLY A 79 -2.07 6.33 -3.87
C GLY A 79 -3.18 5.34 -3.53
N TYR A 80 -4.23 5.36 -4.34
CA TYR A 80 -5.38 4.50 -4.17
C TYR A 80 -5.84 3.97 -5.54
N ASP A 81 -6.07 2.67 -5.63
CA ASP A 81 -6.58 2.03 -6.84
C ASP A 81 -7.79 1.16 -6.50
N THR A 82 -8.84 1.29 -7.32
CA THR A 82 -10.11 0.58 -7.21
C THR A 82 -10.28 -0.50 -8.27
N ARG A 83 -9.31 -0.71 -9.15
CA ARG A 83 -9.37 -1.75 -10.18
C ARG A 83 -9.17 -3.11 -9.52
N GLY A 84 -10.27 -3.87 -9.39
CA GLY A 84 -10.30 -5.14 -8.67
C GLY A 84 -10.49 -4.92 -7.17
N THR A 85 -9.77 -5.66 -6.33
CA THR A 85 -9.81 -5.44 -4.88
C THR A 85 -9.22 -4.07 -4.54
N PRO A 86 -9.98 -3.18 -3.86
CA PRO A 86 -9.48 -1.88 -3.49
C PRO A 86 -8.22 -1.97 -2.64
N HIS A 87 -7.23 -1.15 -2.95
CA HIS A 87 -5.95 -1.17 -2.27
C HIS A 87 -5.29 0.20 -2.27
N MET A 88 -4.50 0.42 -1.23
CA MET A 88 -3.54 1.51 -1.19
C MET A 88 -2.25 1.08 -1.89
N THR A 89 -1.67 2.01 -2.65
CA THR A 89 -0.29 1.92 -3.10
C THR A 89 0.54 2.95 -2.36
N ILE A 90 1.78 2.62 -2.02
CA ILE A 90 2.72 3.58 -1.46
C ILE A 90 4.01 3.47 -2.27
N GLU A 91 4.24 4.45 -3.14
CA GLU A 91 5.49 4.58 -3.87
C GLU A 91 6.56 5.12 -2.91
N LEU A 92 7.56 4.31 -2.60
CA LEU A 92 8.69 4.69 -1.75
C LEU A 92 9.87 5.09 -2.64
N LYS A 93 10.24 6.37 -2.57
CA LYS A 93 11.52 6.83 -3.11
C LYS A 93 12.48 7.17 -1.99
N THR A 94 13.60 6.47 -1.92
CA THR A 94 14.65 6.78 -0.95
C THR A 94 15.51 7.94 -1.43
N TYR A 95 15.73 8.92 -0.57
CA TYR A 95 16.65 10.03 -0.76
C TYR A 95 17.89 9.80 0.09
N LEU A 96 19.06 9.98 -0.52
CA LEU A 96 20.31 10.12 0.21
C LEU A 96 20.46 11.58 0.62
N VAL A 97 20.70 11.81 1.90
CA VAL A 97 21.19 13.08 2.43
C VAL A 97 22.55 12.83 3.05
N ALA A 98 23.58 13.54 2.62
CA ALA A 98 24.94 13.38 3.15
C ALA A 98 25.53 14.75 3.49
N ALA A 99 26.04 14.92 4.70
CA ALA A 99 26.65 16.17 5.14
C ALA A 99 28.06 15.94 5.66
N GLY A 100 29.00 16.77 5.23
CA GLY A 100 30.43 16.50 5.41
C GLY A 100 31.31 17.56 4.78
N GLU A 101 32.56 17.20 4.58
CA GLU A 101 33.60 18.07 4.01
C GLU A 101 34.21 17.42 2.77
N VAL A 102 34.37 18.24 1.73
CA VAL A 102 35.18 17.90 0.56
C VAL A 102 36.54 18.53 0.74
N GLU A 103 37.57 17.71 0.75
CA GLU A 103 38.96 18.15 0.78
C GLU A 103 39.53 18.07 -0.64
N THR A 104 40.14 19.17 -1.06
CA THR A 104 40.92 19.30 -2.28
C THR A 104 42.36 19.66 -1.90
N THR A 105 43.29 19.62 -2.85
CA THR A 105 44.71 19.92 -2.61
C THR A 105 44.97 21.20 -1.81
N ASP A 106 44.15 22.24 -1.99
CA ASP A 106 44.41 23.56 -1.42
C ASP A 106 43.33 24.03 -0.43
N ARG A 107 42.18 23.35 -0.35
CA ARG A 107 40.97 23.86 0.32
C ARG A 107 40.02 22.78 0.83
N TYR A 108 39.30 23.16 1.88
CA TYR A 108 38.20 22.38 2.47
C TYR A 108 36.86 23.08 2.23
N TYR A 109 35.85 22.30 1.85
CA TYR A 109 34.52 22.80 1.54
C TYR A 109 33.46 22.02 2.33
N PRO A 110 32.76 22.63 3.30
CA PRO A 110 31.61 22.01 3.92
C PRO A 110 30.47 21.95 2.90
N VAL A 111 29.93 20.76 2.67
CA VAL A 111 28.83 20.56 1.72
C VAL A 111 27.77 19.61 2.27
N THR A 112 26.56 19.77 1.74
CA THR A 112 25.46 18.83 1.94
C THR A 112 25.01 18.34 0.58
N LEU A 113 25.02 17.02 0.36
CA LEU A 113 24.52 16.37 -0.82
C LEU A 113 23.12 15.83 -0.57
N VAL A 114 22.24 15.99 -1.55
CA VAL A 114 20.89 15.45 -1.49
C VAL A 114 20.44 14.94 -2.86
N GLY A 115 19.73 13.82 -2.89
CA GLY A 115 19.05 13.35 -4.09
C GLY A 115 18.53 11.92 -3.98
N PRO A 116 17.70 11.49 -4.94
CA PRO A 116 17.17 10.14 -4.97
C PRO A 116 18.28 9.11 -5.13
N ILE A 117 18.14 7.96 -4.48
CA ILE A 117 19.03 6.81 -4.57
C ILE A 117 18.21 5.51 -4.67
N GLY A 118 18.78 4.49 -5.30
CA GLY A 118 18.15 3.18 -5.41
C GLY A 118 16.91 3.18 -6.31
N LYS A 119 16.28 2.01 -6.35
CA LYS A 119 15.05 1.79 -7.12
C LYS A 119 13.85 2.43 -6.41
N LEU A 120 12.84 2.74 -7.21
CA LEU A 120 11.52 3.09 -6.66
C LEU A 120 10.88 1.76 -6.25
N ASP A 121 10.47 1.68 -4.99
CA ASP A 121 9.76 0.52 -4.47
C ASP A 121 8.27 0.86 -4.34
N THR A 122 7.39 -0.12 -4.56
CA THR A 122 5.95 0.08 -4.42
C THR A 122 5.40 -0.92 -3.42
N LEU A 123 4.93 -0.39 -2.30
CA LEU A 123 4.18 -1.16 -1.32
C LEU A 123 2.71 -1.19 -1.72
N ILE A 124 2.07 -2.35 -1.58
CA ILE A 124 0.64 -2.51 -1.87
C ILE A 124 -0.05 -3.05 -0.62
N ILE A 125 -1.09 -2.36 -0.17
CA ILE A 125 -1.86 -2.72 1.02
C ILE A 125 -3.34 -2.80 0.61
N PRO A 126 -3.86 -4.02 0.35
CA PRO A 126 -5.30 -4.21 0.15
C PRO A 126 -6.09 -3.69 1.34
N ILE A 127 -7.24 -3.05 1.09
CA ILE A 127 -8.03 -2.45 2.19
C ILE A 127 -8.55 -3.54 3.14
N VAL A 128 -8.84 -4.74 2.64
CA VAL A 128 -9.18 -5.90 3.48
C VAL A 128 -8.04 -6.30 4.43
N LEU A 129 -6.79 -6.18 3.99
CA LEU A 129 -5.61 -6.45 4.82
C LEU A 129 -5.42 -5.32 5.84
N LEU A 130 -5.61 -4.07 5.44
CA LEU A 130 -5.59 -2.93 6.36
C LEU A 130 -6.66 -3.06 7.46
N GLN A 131 -7.87 -3.50 7.11
CA GLN A 131 -8.94 -3.78 8.06
C GLN A 131 -8.52 -4.89 9.06
N ALA A 132 -7.95 -6.00 8.58
CA ALA A 132 -7.46 -7.04 9.47
C ALA A 132 -6.32 -6.58 10.41
N ILE A 133 -5.47 -5.64 9.97
CA ILE A 133 -4.46 -5.02 10.86
C ILE A 133 -5.14 -4.21 11.97
N LEU A 134 -6.21 -3.48 11.64
CA LEU A 134 -7.00 -2.72 12.62
C LEU A 134 -7.69 -3.63 13.63
N ASP A 135 -8.19 -4.77 13.15
CA ASP A 135 -8.96 -5.73 13.96
C ASP A 135 -8.07 -6.75 14.70
N ASP A 136 -6.74 -6.67 14.53
CA ASP A 136 -5.76 -7.66 15.01
C ASP A 136 -6.06 -9.10 14.53
N ASP A 137 -6.64 -9.23 13.34
CA ASP A 137 -7.10 -10.49 12.74
C ASP A 137 -6.31 -10.85 11.48
N LEU A 138 -4.99 -10.62 11.48
CA LEU A 138 -4.13 -11.06 10.37
C LEU A 138 -4.12 -12.58 10.16
N GLY A 139 -4.61 -13.33 11.15
CA GLY A 139 -4.76 -14.79 11.09
C GLY A 139 -5.83 -15.27 10.11
N CYS A 140 -6.76 -14.40 9.69
CA CYS A 140 -7.77 -14.75 8.69
C CYS A 140 -7.19 -15.01 7.29
N PHE A 141 -5.96 -14.57 7.01
CA PHE A 141 -5.28 -14.79 5.74
C PHE A 141 -4.28 -15.94 5.81
N ALA A 142 -4.35 -16.86 4.84
CA ALA A 142 -3.40 -17.96 4.74
C ALA A 142 -1.98 -17.43 4.46
N VAL A 143 -1.00 -17.95 5.21
CA VAL A 143 0.42 -17.66 4.99
C VAL A 143 0.96 -18.60 3.92
N LEU A 144 1.39 -18.04 2.79
CA LEU A 144 1.94 -18.80 1.67
C LEU A 144 3.46 -18.98 1.79
N ALA A 145 4.17 -17.99 2.34
CA ALA A 145 5.60 -18.05 2.53
C ALA A 145 6.07 -17.12 3.66
N ARG A 146 7.22 -17.46 4.25
CA ARG A 146 7.99 -16.59 5.15
C ARG A 146 9.44 -16.56 4.66
N SER A 147 10.00 -15.37 4.51
CA SER A 147 11.41 -15.13 4.22
C SER A 147 11.98 -14.15 5.24
N ALA A 148 13.31 -13.99 5.30
CA ALA A 148 14.00 -13.19 6.32
C ALA A 148 13.38 -11.79 6.56
N GLY A 149 12.46 -11.71 7.54
CA GLY A 149 11.70 -10.50 7.89
C GLY A 149 10.50 -10.14 7.00
N ASN A 150 10.03 -11.04 6.13
CA ASN A 150 8.85 -10.81 5.29
C ASN A 150 7.89 -11.99 5.32
N THR A 151 6.60 -11.69 5.33
CA THR A 151 5.53 -12.70 5.23
C THR A 151 4.67 -12.46 4.01
N THR A 152 4.47 -13.50 3.20
CA THR A 152 3.58 -13.50 2.04
C THR A 152 2.25 -14.14 2.43
N ARG A 153 1.16 -13.42 2.20
CA ARG A 153 -0.21 -13.85 2.51
C ARG A 153 -1.07 -13.95 1.26
N GLU A 154 -1.96 -14.93 1.25
CA GLU A 154 -3.04 -15.02 0.28
C GLU A 154 -4.13 -14.02 0.62
N ILE A 155 -4.54 -13.20 -0.36
CA ILE A 155 -5.58 -12.19 -0.19
C ILE A 155 -6.74 -12.52 -1.14
N PRO A 156 -7.96 -12.76 -0.63
CA PRO A 156 -9.11 -13.06 -1.48
C PRO A 156 -9.34 -12.00 -2.56
N GLY A 157 -9.51 -12.46 -3.81
CA GLY A 157 -9.72 -11.59 -4.96
C GLY A 157 -8.51 -10.77 -5.39
N PHE A 158 -7.33 -10.99 -4.79
CA PHE A 158 -6.12 -10.24 -5.07
C PHE A 158 -4.89 -11.15 -5.20
N LYS A 159 -3.83 -10.63 -5.83
CA LYS A 159 -2.56 -11.36 -5.87
C LYS A 159 -1.98 -11.50 -4.46
N PRO A 160 -1.20 -12.56 -4.18
CA PRO A 160 -0.47 -12.68 -2.92
C PRO A 160 0.31 -11.41 -2.59
N VAL A 161 0.23 -10.98 -1.33
CA VAL A 161 0.89 -9.77 -0.86
C VAL A 161 2.00 -10.15 0.10
N GLN A 162 3.21 -9.69 -0.21
CA GLN A 162 4.37 -9.79 0.65
C GLN A 162 4.60 -8.46 1.35
N LEU A 163 4.66 -8.48 2.68
CA LEU A 163 4.98 -7.31 3.50
C LEU A 163 6.11 -7.66 4.47
N ALA A 164 6.95 -6.66 4.79
CA ALA A 164 7.92 -6.77 5.86
C ALA A 164 7.21 -6.87 7.22
N ASP A 165 7.65 -7.79 8.06
CA ASP A 165 7.01 -8.03 9.36
C ASP A 165 7.15 -6.81 10.28
N ASP A 166 8.30 -6.14 10.25
CA ASP A 166 8.55 -4.90 11.01
C ASP A 166 7.64 -3.75 10.55
N PHE A 167 7.36 -3.64 9.25
CA PHE A 167 6.42 -2.64 8.73
C PHE A 167 5.02 -2.90 9.27
N VAL A 168 4.55 -4.15 9.22
CA VAL A 168 3.22 -4.53 9.73
C VAL A 168 3.12 -4.28 11.24
N ALA A 169 4.16 -4.62 12.01
CA ALA A 169 4.20 -4.38 13.44
C ALA A 169 4.13 -2.87 13.78
N ARG A 170 4.97 -2.06 13.13
CA ARG A 170 4.96 -0.59 13.31
C ARG A 170 3.64 0.03 12.89
N LEU A 171 3.06 -0.40 11.77
CA LEU A 171 1.76 0.07 11.31
C LEU A 171 0.66 -0.30 12.31
N SER A 172 0.65 -1.53 12.84
CA SER A 172 -0.29 -1.94 13.89
C SER A 172 -0.17 -1.04 15.13
N ASP A 173 1.04 -0.76 15.60
CA ASP A 173 1.27 0.13 16.74
C ASP A 173 0.85 1.58 16.50
N VAL A 174 1.05 2.08 15.28
CA VAL A 174 0.54 3.38 14.83
C VAL A 174 -0.98 3.39 14.92
N LEU A 175 -1.65 2.38 14.34
CA LEU A 175 -3.11 2.32 14.24
C LEU A 175 -3.82 2.01 15.57
N LYS A 176 -3.14 1.42 16.55
CA LYS A 176 -3.62 1.33 17.94
C LYS A 176 -3.77 2.70 18.61
N ARG A 177 -2.99 3.70 18.17
CA ARG A 177 -2.93 5.03 18.79
C ARG A 177 -3.68 6.11 18.01
N LYS A 178 -3.88 5.91 16.71
CA LYS A 178 -4.53 6.88 15.82
C LYS A 178 -5.42 6.18 14.81
N SER A 179 -6.49 6.84 14.38
CA SER A 179 -7.34 6.33 13.31
C SER A 179 -6.60 6.30 11.96
N VAL A 180 -7.04 5.46 11.03
CA VAL A 180 -6.53 5.47 9.64
C VAL A 180 -6.62 6.87 9.03
N ALA A 181 -7.66 7.63 9.35
CA ALA A 181 -7.84 9.00 8.85
C ALA A 181 -6.73 9.93 9.35
N ALA A 182 -6.37 9.84 10.62
CA ALA A 182 -5.27 10.60 11.21
C ALA A 182 -3.90 10.13 10.71
N TRP A 183 -3.70 8.82 10.52
CA TRP A 183 -2.48 8.29 9.91
C TRP A 183 -2.29 8.80 8.46
N LEU A 184 -3.36 8.82 7.67
CA LEU A 184 -3.29 9.33 6.30
C LEU A 184 -2.97 10.83 6.24
N GLU A 185 -3.42 11.64 7.20
CA GLU A 185 -3.05 13.06 7.29
C GLU A 185 -1.53 13.27 7.42
N GLU A 186 -0.80 12.30 7.97
CA GLU A 186 0.65 12.39 8.13
C GLU A 186 1.38 12.34 6.78
N PHE A 187 0.73 11.87 5.70
CA PHE A 187 1.26 11.94 4.34
C PHE A 187 0.96 13.28 3.63
N GLY A 188 0.52 14.29 4.38
CA GLY A 188 0.25 15.61 3.84
C GLY A 188 -0.88 15.62 2.81
N SER A 189 -0.72 16.42 1.77
CA SER A 189 -1.72 16.68 0.73
C SER A 189 -2.10 15.43 -0.06
N GLN A 190 -1.15 14.54 -0.30
CA GLN A 190 -1.38 13.26 -0.97
C GLN A 190 -2.18 12.31 -0.08
N GLY A 191 -1.89 12.27 1.22
CA GLY A 191 -2.69 11.50 2.17
C GLY A 191 -4.12 12.01 2.29
N ARG A 192 -4.29 13.33 2.39
CA ARG A 192 -5.61 13.99 2.42
C ARG A 192 -6.47 13.66 1.21
N SER A 193 -5.87 13.57 0.02
CA SER A 193 -6.62 13.31 -1.21
C SER A 193 -7.17 11.89 -1.28
N ILE A 194 -6.43 10.88 -0.77
CA ILE A 194 -6.89 9.49 -0.79
C ILE A 194 -7.71 9.10 0.45
N ARG A 195 -7.59 9.84 1.55
CA ARG A 195 -8.28 9.58 2.81
C ARG A 195 -9.77 9.27 2.68
N PRO A 196 -10.61 10.07 2.00
CA PRO A 196 -12.04 9.77 1.90
C PRO A 196 -12.31 8.42 1.20
N LEU A 197 -11.46 8.03 0.24
CA LEU A 197 -11.61 6.77 -0.48
C LEU A 197 -11.27 5.58 0.42
N VAL A 198 -10.15 5.65 1.12
CA VAL A 198 -9.72 4.59 2.05
C VAL A 198 -10.73 4.42 3.19
N ILE A 199 -11.15 5.52 3.82
CA ILE A 199 -12.11 5.48 4.92
C ILE A 199 -13.48 5.00 4.44
N GLY A 200 -13.95 5.49 3.29
CA GLY A 200 -15.23 5.05 2.73
C GLY A 200 -15.25 3.55 2.46
N THR A 201 -14.15 2.99 1.94
CA THR A 201 -14.06 1.55 1.69
C THR A 201 -13.95 0.74 2.97
N LEU A 202 -13.19 1.20 3.98
CA LEU A 202 -13.17 0.53 5.30
C LEU A 202 -14.56 0.50 5.94
N LEU A 203 -15.29 1.62 5.92
CA LEU A 203 -16.67 1.68 6.42
C LEU A 203 -17.62 0.75 5.64
N GLY A 204 -17.44 0.67 4.32
CA GLY A 204 -18.17 -0.27 3.47
C GLY A 204 -17.92 -1.72 3.86
N LEU A 205 -16.66 -2.10 4.08
CA LEU A 205 -16.27 -3.45 4.53
C LEU A 205 -16.86 -3.76 5.91
N GLN A 206 -16.80 -2.82 6.86
CA GLN A 206 -17.39 -3.01 8.19
C GLN A 206 -18.91 -3.18 8.13
N SER A 207 -19.58 -2.43 7.25
CA SER A 207 -21.03 -2.52 7.04
C SER A 207 -21.41 -3.86 6.39
N MET A 208 -20.59 -4.36 5.46
CA MET A 208 -20.77 -5.67 4.83
C MET A 208 -20.47 -6.83 5.79
N GLY A 209 -19.51 -6.67 6.71
CA GLY A 209 -19.26 -7.64 7.79
C GLY A 209 -20.34 -7.66 8.87
N ALA A 210 -21.01 -6.51 9.11
CA ALA A 210 -22.14 -6.40 10.03
C ALA A 210 -23.47 -6.90 9.45
N THR A 211 -23.62 -6.92 8.12
CA THR A 211 -24.66 -7.71 7.47
C THR A 211 -24.29 -9.17 7.59
N LYS A 212 -24.73 -9.83 8.67
CA LYS A 212 -24.97 -11.28 8.65
C LYS A 212 -25.61 -11.59 7.30
N ALA A 213 -25.01 -12.50 6.53
CA ALA A 213 -25.67 -13.04 5.35
C ALA A 213 -27.09 -13.38 5.78
N LEU A 214 -28.07 -12.60 5.30
CA LEU A 214 -29.46 -12.89 5.60
C LEU A 214 -29.67 -14.35 5.19
N PRO A 215 -30.33 -15.18 6.00
CA PRO A 215 -30.68 -16.53 5.57
C PRO A 215 -31.28 -16.47 4.16
N LEU A 216 -31.00 -17.43 3.29
CA LEU A 216 -31.43 -17.40 1.88
C LEU A 216 -32.93 -17.08 1.71
N GLY A 217 -33.77 -17.53 2.64
CA GLY A 217 -35.20 -17.20 2.74
C GLY A 217 -35.55 -15.77 3.18
N GLN A 218 -34.58 -14.88 3.34
CA GLN A 218 -34.75 -13.45 3.69
C GLN A 218 -33.95 -12.52 2.76
N GLN A 219 -33.09 -13.05 1.89
CA GLN A 219 -32.37 -12.27 0.89
C GLN A 219 -33.28 -11.96 -0.29
N GLN A 220 -33.33 -10.71 -0.74
CA GLN A 220 -33.89 -10.42 -2.07
C GLN A 220 -32.95 -10.96 -3.15
N TRP A 221 -33.50 -11.54 -4.20
CA TRP A 221 -32.69 -12.06 -5.28
C TRP A 221 -32.11 -10.93 -6.13
N THR A 222 -30.85 -11.10 -6.55
CA THR A 222 -30.24 -10.31 -7.63
C THR A 222 -29.76 -11.27 -8.71
N TYR A 223 -29.57 -10.75 -9.92
CA TYR A 223 -29.05 -11.56 -11.03
C TYR A 223 -27.71 -12.23 -10.68
N GLU A 224 -26.82 -11.50 -10.00
CA GLU A 224 -25.52 -12.00 -9.56
C GLU A 224 -25.64 -13.11 -8.51
N LEU A 225 -26.52 -12.94 -7.53
CA LEU A 225 -26.77 -13.95 -6.50
C LEU A 225 -27.35 -15.24 -7.09
N LEU A 226 -28.20 -15.13 -8.10
CA LEU A 226 -28.75 -16.30 -8.82
C LEU A 226 -27.68 -17.04 -9.61
N LEU A 227 -26.76 -16.32 -10.27
CA LEU A 227 -25.62 -16.93 -10.96
C LEU A 227 -24.71 -17.66 -9.97
N SER A 228 -24.31 -17.00 -8.88
CA SER A 228 -23.46 -17.62 -7.86
C SER A 228 -24.12 -18.84 -7.22
N ALA A 229 -25.44 -18.82 -7.00
CA ALA A 229 -26.17 -19.98 -6.49
C ALA A 229 -26.17 -21.17 -7.46
N LEU A 230 -26.35 -20.93 -8.77
CA LEU A 230 -26.31 -21.98 -9.79
C LEU A 230 -24.90 -22.53 -10.00
N GLU A 231 -23.88 -21.68 -9.96
CA GLU A 231 -22.48 -22.13 -10.00
C GLU A 231 -22.15 -23.03 -8.79
N ALA A 232 -22.67 -22.69 -7.59
CA ALA A 232 -22.55 -23.53 -6.40
C ALA A 232 -23.31 -24.87 -6.52
N MET A 233 -24.34 -24.93 -7.37
CA MET A 233 -25.07 -26.15 -7.73
C MET A 233 -24.42 -26.91 -8.92
N ALA A 234 -23.18 -26.58 -9.27
CA ALA A 234 -22.37 -27.20 -10.32
C ALA A 234 -22.82 -26.96 -11.77
N TYR A 235 -23.66 -25.93 -12.02
CA TYR A 235 -23.91 -25.46 -13.38
C TYR A 235 -22.70 -24.70 -13.93
N GLN A 236 -22.41 -24.85 -15.22
CA GLN A 236 -21.36 -24.05 -15.87
C GLN A 236 -21.79 -22.58 -15.97
N VAL A 237 -20.84 -21.65 -15.88
CA VAL A 237 -21.11 -20.19 -15.94
C VAL A 237 -21.95 -19.79 -17.16
N SER A 238 -21.67 -20.36 -18.34
CA SER A 238 -22.43 -20.12 -19.57
C SER A 238 -23.85 -20.66 -19.50
N GLU A 239 -24.04 -21.79 -18.84
CA GLU A 239 -25.32 -22.46 -18.66
C GLU A 239 -26.18 -21.71 -17.62
N ALA A 240 -25.59 -21.34 -16.48
CA ALA A 240 -26.23 -20.55 -15.44
C ALA A 240 -26.78 -19.22 -16.00
N LYS A 241 -26.03 -18.53 -16.87
CA LYS A 241 -26.51 -17.30 -17.53
C LYS A 241 -27.76 -17.51 -18.38
N VAL A 242 -27.81 -18.61 -19.13
CA VAL A 242 -28.95 -18.96 -19.98
C VAL A 242 -30.16 -19.32 -19.12
N ILE A 243 -29.95 -20.13 -18.08
CA ILE A 243 -30.99 -20.56 -17.14
C ILE A 243 -31.61 -19.34 -16.42
N VAL A 244 -30.79 -18.44 -15.87
CA VAL A 244 -31.29 -17.24 -15.20
C VAL A 244 -32.03 -16.35 -16.20
N ALA A 245 -31.46 -16.08 -17.38
CA ALA A 245 -32.08 -15.24 -18.41
C ALA A 245 -33.47 -15.76 -18.83
N ARG A 246 -33.63 -17.08 -18.92
CA ARG A 246 -34.91 -17.73 -19.25
C ARG A 246 -35.92 -17.63 -18.11
N ALA A 247 -35.46 -17.64 -16.87
CA ALA A 247 -36.31 -17.57 -15.68
C ALA A 247 -36.71 -16.15 -15.29
N VAL A 248 -35.92 -15.12 -15.63
CA VAL A 248 -36.19 -13.70 -15.28
C VAL A 248 -37.65 -13.26 -15.52
N PRO A 249 -38.33 -13.60 -16.63
CA PRO A 249 -39.72 -13.20 -16.86
C PRO A 249 -40.72 -13.74 -15.82
N TYR A 250 -40.34 -14.79 -15.09
CA TYR A 250 -41.18 -15.45 -14.09
C TYR A 250 -40.80 -15.07 -12.66
N LEU A 251 -39.74 -14.27 -12.47
CA LEU A 251 -39.29 -13.80 -11.16
C LEU A 251 -39.98 -12.49 -10.81
N ARG A 252 -40.42 -12.35 -9.56
CA ARG A 252 -41.00 -11.12 -9.03
C ARG A 252 -40.02 -10.41 -8.11
N ALA A 253 -40.01 -9.08 -8.13
CA ALA A 253 -39.08 -8.28 -7.34
C ALA A 253 -39.23 -8.43 -5.81
N ASP A 254 -40.37 -8.93 -5.34
CA ASP A 254 -40.67 -9.20 -3.94
C ASP A 254 -40.27 -10.60 -3.46
N GLN A 255 -39.79 -11.46 -4.37
CA GLN A 255 -39.37 -12.82 -4.03
C GLN A 255 -38.05 -12.84 -3.27
N THR A 256 -37.91 -13.85 -2.42
CA THR A 256 -36.62 -14.17 -1.80
C THR A 256 -35.71 -14.93 -2.78
N LEU A 257 -34.42 -14.98 -2.50
CA LEU A 257 -33.45 -15.74 -3.29
C LEU A 257 -33.80 -17.23 -3.35
N GLU A 258 -34.26 -17.80 -2.23
CA GLU A 258 -34.72 -19.18 -2.20
C GLU A 258 -35.94 -19.42 -3.10
N ASP A 259 -36.93 -18.52 -3.06
CA ASP A 259 -38.12 -18.62 -3.92
C ASP A 259 -37.75 -18.48 -5.40
N ALA A 260 -36.83 -17.56 -5.72
CA ALA A 260 -36.35 -17.36 -7.08
C ALA A 260 -35.59 -18.59 -7.61
N ILE A 261 -34.74 -19.22 -6.79
CA ILE A 261 -34.06 -20.48 -7.14
C ILE A 261 -35.09 -21.60 -7.36
N ARG A 262 -36.12 -21.70 -6.53
CA ARG A 262 -37.19 -22.69 -6.69
C ARG A 262 -37.91 -22.52 -8.02
N VAL A 263 -38.22 -21.29 -8.43
CA VAL A 263 -38.85 -20.97 -9.72
C VAL A 263 -37.92 -21.34 -10.89
N ILE A 264 -36.63 -21.06 -10.77
CA ILE A 264 -35.63 -21.45 -11.78
C ILE A 264 -35.61 -22.97 -11.98
N LEU A 265 -35.49 -23.75 -10.90
CA LEU A 265 -35.41 -25.21 -10.96
C LEU A 265 -36.71 -25.84 -11.48
N GLN A 266 -37.86 -25.26 -11.17
CA GLN A 266 -39.17 -25.68 -11.69
C GLN A 266 -39.35 -25.40 -13.19
N ASN A 267 -38.70 -24.37 -13.72
CA ASN A 267 -38.76 -24.04 -15.14
C ASN A 267 -37.79 -24.90 -15.97
N GLU A 268 -36.63 -25.27 -15.40
CA GLU A 268 -35.71 -26.24 -16.02
C GLU A 268 -36.35 -27.62 -16.17
N THR A 269 -37.06 -28.11 -15.14
CA THR A 269 -37.73 -29.42 -15.17
C THR A 269 -38.96 -29.49 -16.10
N LYS A 270 -39.51 -28.36 -16.53
CA LYS A 270 -40.63 -28.31 -17.50
C LYS A 270 -40.18 -28.13 -18.95
N GLY A 271 -38.89 -27.86 -19.17
CA GLY A 271 -38.31 -27.57 -20.48
C GLY A 271 -37.46 -28.69 -21.08
N GLY A 272 -37.45 -29.87 -20.46
CA GLY A 272 -36.73 -31.09 -20.91
C GLY A 272 -37.68 -32.18 -21.40
#